data_AF-A0A452FJH9-F1
#
_entry.id   AF-A0A452FJH9-F1
#
_cell.length_a   1.000
_cell.length_b   1.000
_cell.length_c   1.000
_cell.angle_alpha   90.00
_cell.angle_beta   90.00
_cell.angle_gamma   90.00
#
_symmetry.space_group_name_H-M   'P 1'
#
loop_
_entity.id
_entity.type
_entity.pdbx_description
1 polymer ?
#
loop_
_entity_poly.entity_id
_entity_poly.type
_entity_poly.pdbx_seq_one_letter_code
_entity_poly.pdbx_strand_id
1 'polypeptide(L)'
;KESAAAKFERQHMHSGSSPSSNSNYCNLMMFLNTFVHESLDDVKAVCSQKKVACKNGQINCYQSNSAMRITDCRQTGSSKYPNCAYKTTRAEKRIIVACEGKPYVSVHFDASV
;
A
#
# COMPACT_ATOMS: atom_id res chain seq x y z
N LYS A 1 18.88 -7.07 -9.79
CA LYS A 1 18.11 -5.80 -9.72
C LYS A 1 16.67 -6.17 -9.39
N GLU A 2 16.05 -5.58 -8.37
CA GLU A 2 14.66 -5.84 -7.98
C GLU A 2 13.70 -5.31 -9.06
N SER A 3 12.61 -6.04 -9.37
CA SER A 3 11.57 -5.57 -10.28
C SER A 3 10.63 -4.58 -9.58
N ALA A 4 9.94 -3.72 -10.34
CA ALA A 4 8.99 -2.78 -9.76
C ALA A 4 7.83 -3.47 -9.01
N ALA A 5 7.35 -4.61 -9.54
CA ALA A 5 6.33 -5.43 -8.89
C ALA A 5 6.84 -6.05 -7.57
N ALA A 6 8.05 -6.62 -7.56
CA ALA A 6 8.64 -7.18 -6.33
C ALA A 6 8.86 -6.08 -5.27
N LYS A 7 9.28 -4.89 -5.70
CA LYS A 7 9.40 -3.72 -4.82
C LYS A 7 8.04 -3.31 -4.23
N PHE A 8 6.99 -3.29 -5.04
CA PHE A 8 5.63 -2.99 -4.58
C PHE A 8 5.17 -4.00 -3.53
N GLU A 9 5.32 -5.30 -3.79
CA GLU A 9 4.96 -6.36 -2.84
C GLU A 9 5.71 -6.19 -1.52
N ARG A 10 7.03 -6.01 -1.55
CA ARG A 10 7.84 -5.79 -0.36
C ARG A 10 7.44 -4.54 0.44
N GLN A 11 7.01 -3.48 -0.23
CA GLN A 11 6.71 -2.19 0.40
C GLN A 11 5.26 -2.03 0.87
N HIS A 12 4.32 -2.75 0.25
CA HIS A 12 2.89 -2.48 0.39
C HIS A 12 2.04 -3.73 0.63
N MET A 13 2.56 -4.94 0.47
CA MET A 13 1.80 -6.16 0.73
C MET A 13 2.18 -6.77 2.07
N HIS A 14 1.17 -7.14 2.84
CA HIS A 14 1.31 -7.94 4.05
C HIS A 14 0.16 -8.95 4.11
N SER A 15 0.15 -9.86 3.13
CA SER A 15 -0.91 -10.87 2.97
C SER A 15 -0.90 -11.89 4.12
N GLY A 16 -2.09 -12.28 4.57
CA GLY A 16 -2.25 -13.38 5.54
C GLY A 16 -2.17 -13.00 7.02
N SER A 17 -1.90 -11.74 7.35
CA SER A 17 -2.08 -11.23 8.72
C SER A 17 -3.21 -10.23 8.75
N SER A 18 -4.13 -10.35 9.70
CA SER A 18 -5.06 -9.25 9.98
C SER A 18 -4.24 -8.00 10.36
N PRO A 19 -4.75 -6.78 10.07
CA PRO A 19 -4.08 -5.55 10.49
C PRO A 19 -3.69 -5.66 11.97
N SER A 20 -2.39 -5.79 12.23
CA SER A 20 -1.89 -6.19 13.56
C SER A 20 -2.49 -5.32 14.64
N SER A 21 -3.05 -5.94 15.69
CA SER A 21 -3.61 -5.25 16.87
C SER A 21 -2.59 -4.34 17.58
N ASN A 22 -1.31 -4.53 17.28
CA ASN A 22 -0.19 -3.83 17.84
C ASN A 22 -0.03 -2.41 17.26
N SER A 23 -0.07 -1.41 18.12
CA SER A 23 0.24 -0.01 17.78
C SER A 23 1.70 0.20 17.33
N ASN A 24 2.59 -0.77 17.59
CA ASN A 24 3.99 -0.75 17.16
C ASN A 24 4.22 -1.36 15.78
N TYR A 25 3.18 -1.82 15.07
CA TYR A 25 3.34 -2.45 13.75
C TYR A 25 4.21 -1.63 12.80
N CYS A 26 3.93 -0.32 12.68
CA CYS A 26 4.69 0.56 11.78
C CYS A 26 6.12 0.82 12.29
N ASN A 27 6.34 0.79 13.60
CA ASN A 27 7.69 0.89 14.19
C ASN A 27 8.51 -0.37 13.86
N LEU A 28 7.90 -1.55 13.92
CA LEU A 28 8.55 -2.81 13.58
C LEU A 28 8.87 -2.92 12.09
N MET A 29 7.97 -2.42 11.25
CA MET A 29 8.20 -2.39 9.80
C MET A 29 9.16 -1.25 9.40
N MET A 30 9.30 -0.20 10.22
CA MET A 30 10.14 0.99 9.94
C MET A 30 9.87 1.65 8.58
N PHE A 31 8.61 1.67 8.13
CA PHE A 31 8.23 2.18 6.82
C PHE A 31 7.22 3.33 6.90
N LEU A 32 7.36 4.32 6.02
CA LEU A 32 6.36 5.38 5.75
C LEU A 32 5.39 4.96 4.64
N ASN A 33 4.95 3.71 4.67
CA ASN A 33 4.13 3.13 3.62
C ASN A 33 2.72 2.78 4.11
N THR A 34 1.84 2.58 3.15
CA THR A 34 0.56 1.90 3.38
C THR A 34 0.75 0.42 3.12
N PHE A 35 0.30 -0.43 4.05
CA PHE A 35 0.29 -1.88 3.90
C PHE A 35 -1.13 -2.37 3.65
N VAL A 36 -1.31 -3.25 2.68
CA VAL A 36 -2.57 -3.88 2.31
C VAL A 36 -2.61 -5.31 2.86
N HIS A 37 -3.65 -5.63 3.60
CA HIS A 37 -3.87 -6.91 4.30
C HIS A 37 -4.88 -7.79 3.56
N GLU A 38 -4.78 -7.82 2.24
CA GLU A 38 -5.59 -8.66 1.35
C GLU A 38 -4.70 -9.68 0.64
N SER A 39 -5.31 -10.59 -0.12
CA SER A 39 -4.54 -11.51 -0.96
C SER A 39 -3.81 -10.75 -2.07
N LEU A 40 -2.68 -11.30 -2.52
CA LEU A 40 -1.94 -10.71 -3.63
C LEU A 40 -2.77 -10.72 -4.92
N ASP A 41 -3.62 -11.72 -5.12
CA ASP A 41 -4.49 -11.84 -6.28
C ASP A 41 -5.59 -10.76 -6.28
N ASP A 42 -6.17 -10.46 -5.12
CA ASP A 42 -7.16 -9.37 -4.99
C ASP A 42 -6.56 -8.01 -5.32
N VAL A 43 -5.32 -7.76 -4.88
CA VAL A 43 -4.61 -6.50 -5.16
C VAL A 43 -4.20 -6.43 -6.63
N LYS A 44 -3.73 -7.53 -7.22
CA LYS A 44 -3.44 -7.61 -8.67
C LYS A 44 -4.70 -7.37 -9.50
N ALA A 45 -5.84 -7.87 -9.07
CA ALA A 45 -7.12 -7.68 -9.76
C ALA A 45 -7.53 -6.20 -9.83
N VAL A 46 -7.02 -5.32 -8.94
CA VAL A 46 -7.30 -3.87 -9.00
C VAL A 46 -6.87 -3.26 -10.33
N CYS A 47 -5.82 -3.78 -10.97
CA CYS A 47 -5.33 -3.31 -12.27
C CYS A 47 -6.33 -3.49 -13.43
N SER A 48 -7.47 -4.16 -13.20
CA SER A 48 -8.56 -4.32 -14.16
C SER A 48 -9.90 -3.75 -13.64
N GLN A 49 -9.87 -2.94 -12.59
CA GLN A 49 -11.06 -2.32 -11.99
C GLN A 49 -11.24 -0.87 -12.48
N LYS A 50 -11.67 0.05 -11.61
CA LYS A 50 -12.02 1.42 -12.00
C LYS A 50 -10.77 2.22 -12.36
N LYS A 51 -10.58 2.54 -13.64
CA LYS A 51 -9.49 3.40 -14.11
C LYS A 51 -9.66 4.83 -13.60
N VAL A 52 -8.58 5.42 -13.11
CA VAL A 52 -8.52 6.80 -12.58
C VAL A 52 -7.20 7.46 -12.96
N ALA A 53 -7.14 8.79 -12.91
CA ALA A 53 -5.87 9.51 -13.03
C ALA A 53 -5.05 9.32 -11.75
N CYS A 54 -3.76 9.05 -11.90
CA CYS A 54 -2.80 9.07 -10.80
C CYS A 54 -2.60 10.49 -10.28
N LYS A 55 -2.12 10.66 -9.04
CA LYS A 55 -1.75 11.97 -8.50
C LYS A 55 -0.68 12.71 -9.32
N ASN A 56 0.18 11.98 -10.01
CA ASN A 56 1.21 12.53 -10.87
C ASN A 56 0.71 12.84 -12.31
N GLY A 57 -0.59 12.68 -12.58
CA GLY A 57 -1.20 12.92 -13.90
C GLY A 57 -1.11 11.75 -14.88
N GLN A 58 -0.45 10.64 -14.54
CA GLN A 58 -0.45 9.44 -15.38
C GLN A 58 -1.83 8.78 -15.40
N ILE A 59 -2.09 7.99 -16.44
CA ILE A 59 -3.39 7.35 -16.70
C ILE A 59 -3.38 5.82 -16.50
N ASN A 60 -2.37 5.30 -15.80
CA ASN A 60 -2.22 3.88 -15.49
C ASN A 60 -2.61 3.54 -14.04
N CYS A 61 -3.37 4.41 -13.37
CA CYS A 61 -3.89 4.14 -12.04
C CYS A 61 -5.28 3.51 -12.08
N TYR A 62 -5.52 2.64 -11.12
CA TYR A 62 -6.79 1.96 -10.92
C TYR A 62 -7.18 2.00 -9.46
N GLN A 63 -8.45 2.29 -9.22
CA GLN A 63 -9.06 2.30 -7.90
C GLN A 63 -9.79 0.97 -7.68
N SER A 64 -9.64 0.41 -6.48
CA SER A 64 -10.40 -0.76 -6.09
C SER A 64 -11.90 -0.44 -5.98
N ASN A 65 -12.76 -1.37 -6.41
CA ASN A 65 -14.21 -1.26 -6.29
C ASN A 65 -14.65 -1.43 -4.84
N SER A 66 -14.06 -2.43 -4.17
CA SER A 66 -14.26 -2.73 -2.76
C SER A 66 -13.24 -2.01 -1.88
N ALA A 67 -13.65 -1.69 -0.65
CA ALA A 67 -12.71 -1.27 0.36
C ALA A 67 -11.83 -2.46 0.79
N MET A 68 -10.56 -2.19 1.09
CA MET A 68 -9.57 -3.17 1.48
C MET A 68 -9.02 -2.80 2.85
N ARG A 69 -8.66 -3.81 3.64
CA ARG A 69 -8.04 -3.63 4.95
C ARG A 69 -6.61 -3.11 4.76
N ILE A 70 -6.34 -1.91 5.26
CA ILE A 70 -5.04 -1.27 5.16
C ILE A 70 -4.50 -0.80 6.52
N THR A 71 -3.18 -0.68 6.60
CA THR A 71 -2.48 0.03 7.67
C THR A 71 -1.69 1.18 7.08
N ASP A 72 -2.06 2.40 7.43
CA ASP A 72 -1.30 3.60 7.12
C ASP A 72 -0.21 3.79 8.19
N CYS A 73 1.06 3.82 7.75
CA CYS A 73 2.19 4.17 8.59
C CYS A 73 2.67 5.58 8.30
N ARG A 74 2.65 6.45 9.32
CA ARG A 74 3.12 7.84 9.20
C ARG A 74 4.09 8.16 10.32
N GLN A 75 5.13 8.94 10.02
CA GLN A 75 6.04 9.43 11.04
C GLN A 75 5.28 10.28 12.06
N THR A 76 5.57 10.10 13.35
CA THR A 76 5.05 11.01 14.38
C THR A 76 5.83 12.33 14.34
N GLY A 77 5.19 13.44 14.77
CA GLY A 77 5.89 14.73 14.85
C GLY A 77 7.09 14.73 15.82
N SER A 78 7.13 13.79 16.76
CA SER A 78 8.22 13.62 17.73
C SER A 78 9.35 12.68 17.28
N SER A 79 9.20 12.04 16.11
CA SER A 79 10.15 11.06 15.60
C SER A 79 11.47 11.73 15.19
N LYS A 80 12.60 11.23 15.72
CA LYS A 80 13.93 11.76 15.45
C LYS A 80 14.93 10.62 15.24
N TYR A 81 15.70 10.67 14.16
CA TYR A 81 16.77 9.69 13.90
C TYR A 81 17.77 9.65 15.07
N PRO A 82 18.24 8.46 15.51
CA PRO A 82 17.98 7.12 14.94
C PRO A 82 16.67 6.46 15.40
N ASN A 83 15.96 7.04 16.37
CA ASN A 83 14.75 6.49 16.97
C ASN A 83 13.50 6.96 16.24
N CYS A 84 13.33 6.49 15.01
CA CYS A 84 12.16 6.82 14.21
C CYS A 84 10.89 6.23 14.84
N ALA A 85 9.88 7.08 15.06
CA ALA A 85 8.59 6.70 15.61
C ALA A 85 7.49 6.90 14.55
N TYR A 86 6.63 5.89 14.44
CA TYR A 86 5.58 5.81 13.45
C TYR A 86 4.23 5.59 14.13
N LYS A 87 3.22 6.33 13.68
CA LYS A 87 1.83 6.11 14.00
C LYS A 87 1.26 5.04 13.09
N THR A 88 0.75 3.97 13.69
CA THR A 88 -0.05 2.94 13.04
C THR A 88 -1.51 3.36 13.02
N THR A 89 -2.10 3.52 11.83
CA THR A 89 -3.52 3.79 11.66
C THR A 89 -4.14 2.69 10.80
N ARG A 90 -5.10 1.94 11.34
CA ARG A 90 -5.86 0.96 10.56
C ARG A 90 -7.03 1.63 9.91
N ALA A 91 -7.35 1.22 8.70
CA ALA A 91 -8.54 1.67 8.00
C ALA A 91 -9.03 0.59 7.04
N GLU A 92 -10.29 0.70 6.66
CA GLU A 92 -10.82 -0.01 5.50
C GLU A 92 -11.14 1.06 4.46
N LYS A 93 -10.39 1.07 3.35
CA LYS A 93 -10.47 2.12 2.33
C LYS A 93 -10.30 1.53 0.94
N ARG A 94 -10.78 2.23 -0.07
CA ARG A 94 -10.45 1.85 -1.45
C ARG A 94 -9.01 2.28 -1.73
N ILE A 95 -8.24 1.44 -2.40
CA ILE A 95 -6.86 1.75 -2.75
C ILE A 95 -6.77 2.21 -4.20
N ILE A 96 -5.78 3.02 -4.51
CA ILE A 96 -5.41 3.43 -5.86
C ILE A 96 -3.97 3.00 -6.09
N VAL A 97 -3.76 2.19 -7.12
CA VAL A 97 -2.44 1.67 -7.50
C VAL A 97 -2.15 1.96 -8.96
N ALA A 98 -0.89 2.22 -9.29
CA ALA A 98 -0.44 2.27 -10.68
C ALA A 98 -0.01 0.89 -11.15
N CYS A 99 -0.40 0.54 -12.38
CA CYS A 99 -0.17 -0.79 -12.96
C CYS A 99 0.61 -0.71 -14.27
N GLU A 100 1.55 -1.63 -14.43
CA GLU A 100 2.44 -1.70 -15.60
C GLU A 100 2.83 -3.15 -15.92
N GLY A 101 3.46 -3.35 -17.09
CA GLY A 101 4.09 -4.61 -17.47
C GLY A 101 3.16 -5.64 -18.12
N LYS A 102 3.73 -6.83 -18.32
CA LYS A 102 3.07 -8.05 -18.83
C LYS A 102 3.59 -9.24 -18.00
N PRO A 103 2.82 -9.83 -17.08
CA PRO A 103 1.43 -9.51 -16.74
C PRO A 103 1.26 -8.09 -16.19
N TYR A 104 0.05 -7.52 -16.37
CA TYR A 104 -0.27 -6.16 -15.96
C TYR A 104 -0.54 -6.12 -14.45
N VAL A 105 0.44 -5.67 -13.67
CA VAL A 105 0.46 -5.79 -12.20
C VAL A 105 0.80 -4.47 -11.53
N SER A 106 0.50 -4.38 -10.23
CA SER A 106 0.75 -3.20 -9.42
C SER A 106 2.24 -2.95 -9.24
N VAL A 107 2.66 -1.70 -9.47
CA VAL A 107 4.06 -1.26 -9.35
C VAL A 107 4.24 -0.06 -8.42
N HIS A 108 3.15 0.64 -8.09
CA HIS A 108 3.17 1.81 -7.20
C HIS A 108 1.85 1.96 -6.44
N PHE A 109 1.91 2.37 -5.17
CA PHE A 109 0.74 2.72 -4.37
C PHE A 109 0.52 4.23 -4.42
N ASP A 110 -0.57 4.68 -5.04
CA ASP A 110 -0.84 6.11 -5.27
C ASP A 110 -1.64 6.74 -4.12
N ALA A 111 -2.70 6.09 -3.65
CA ALA A 111 -3.57 6.63 -2.60
C ALA A 111 -4.46 5.58 -1.91
N SER A 112 -5.08 5.99 -0.81
CA SER A 112 -6.28 5.37 -0.26
C SER A 112 -7.39 6.43 -0.12
N VAL A 113 -8.62 6.07 -0.46
CA VAL A 113 -9.81 6.94 -0.46
C VAL A 113 -10.99 6.33 0.28
#